data_AF-A0A8D2QPQ7-F1
#
_entry.id   AF-A0A8D2QPQ7-F1
#
_cell.length_a   1.000
_cell.length_b   1.000
_cell.length_c   1.000
_cell.angle_alpha   90.00
_cell.angle_beta   90.00
_cell.angle_gamma   90.00
#
_symmetry.space_group_name_H-M   'P 1'
#
loop_
_entity.id
_entity.type
_entity.pdbx_description
1 polymer ?
#
loop_
_entity_poly.entity_id
_entity_poly.type
_entity_poly.pdbx_seq_one_letter_code
_entity_poly.pdbx_strand_id
1 'polypeptide(L)'
;GTLVVSGREDPPSHAQEGSDDAEEIQVSAPEFPEFTAKVQEAISSLGGSVFPKLNWSAPRDAYWIAMNSSLKCKALSDIFLLFKSSDFITRDLTQPFIHCTDDSPDPSLNYELVLRKWCELIPGAEFRCFVKENKLLGISQRDYTQYYDHISKQHEEICRSIQEFFKKHIQYKFLDEDCKYLEGICGSGKIWLIDFNPFGEVTDSLLFTWEELTSGKNLKGDQSEGEATEQDYPVFRCTNSKVTVQPSPYLSYRLPKDFVDLSTGEDVHKLIDFLKLKRNQQDDD
;
A
#
# COMPACT_ATOMS: atom_id res chain seq x y z
N GLY A 1 -21.26 -3.64 3.54
CA GLY A 1 -22.49 -3.35 4.31
C GLY A 1 -22.88 -1.91 4.03
N THR A 2 -23.99 -1.72 3.34
CA THR A 2 -24.49 -0.40 2.93
C THR A 2 -25.29 0.22 4.07
N LEU A 3 -24.93 1.43 4.47
CA LEU A 3 -25.65 2.22 5.48
C LEU A 3 -27.00 2.65 4.90
N VAL A 4 -28.08 2.12 5.47
CA VAL A 4 -29.46 2.54 5.18
C VAL A 4 -29.86 3.55 6.25
N VAL A 5 -30.07 4.81 5.87
CA VAL A 5 -30.62 5.84 6.75
C VAL A 5 -32.15 5.75 6.67
N SER A 6 -32.78 5.43 7.81
CA SER A 6 -34.22 5.28 7.97
C SER A 6 -34.91 6.65 8.03
N GLY A 7 -35.99 6.82 7.25
CA GLY A 7 -36.75 8.07 7.19
C GLY A 7 -38.14 7.94 6.56
N ARG A 8 -39.08 7.38 7.34
CA ARG A 8 -40.53 7.67 7.48
C ARG A 8 -41.57 7.53 6.33
N GLU A 9 -42.68 6.91 6.78
CA GLU A 9 -44.12 7.13 6.55
C GLU A 9 -44.81 6.53 5.30
N ASP A 10 -45.85 5.74 5.58
CA ASP A 10 -46.74 5.01 4.65
C ASP A 10 -47.57 5.94 3.73
N PRO A 11 -48.05 5.45 2.57
CA PRO A 11 -48.47 6.29 1.45
C PRO A 11 -49.98 6.61 1.45
N PRO A 12 -50.43 7.64 0.72
CA PRO A 12 -51.77 7.67 0.16
C PRO A 12 -51.77 7.30 -1.32
N SER A 13 -52.74 6.48 -1.70
CA SER A 13 -53.13 6.10 -3.05
C SER A 13 -53.70 7.28 -3.86
N HIS A 14 -53.20 7.54 -5.05
CA HIS A 14 -53.92 7.49 -6.35
C HIS A 14 -53.14 8.19 -7.46
N ALA A 15 -53.24 7.61 -8.65
CA ALA A 15 -52.53 7.91 -9.89
C ALA A 15 -52.75 9.33 -10.47
N GLN A 16 -51.71 9.88 -11.10
CA GLN A 16 -51.84 10.70 -12.29
C GLN A 16 -50.56 10.67 -13.13
N GLU A 17 -50.74 10.44 -14.43
CA GLU A 17 -49.73 10.27 -15.48
C GLU A 17 -49.05 11.60 -15.88
N GLY A 18 -47.75 11.53 -16.21
CA GLY A 18 -47.12 12.33 -17.26
C GLY A 18 -46.44 13.66 -16.88
N SER A 19 -45.13 13.62 -16.60
CA SER A 19 -44.13 14.55 -17.15
C SER A 19 -42.71 14.00 -16.91
N ASP A 20 -42.06 13.50 -17.96
CA ASP A 20 -40.63 13.15 -17.96
C ASP A 20 -39.78 14.42 -18.05
N ASP A 21 -39.77 15.22 -17.00
CA ASP A 21 -38.72 16.21 -16.78
C ASP A 21 -37.71 15.61 -15.80
N ALA A 22 -36.78 14.83 -16.35
CA ALA A 22 -35.57 14.45 -15.63
C ALA A 22 -34.74 15.72 -15.40
N GLU A 23 -35.03 16.43 -14.31
CA GLU A 23 -34.14 17.46 -13.79
C GLU A 23 -32.77 16.81 -13.58
N GLU A 24 -31.83 17.07 -14.49
CA GLU A 24 -30.40 16.81 -14.25
C GLU A 24 -30.03 17.58 -12.98
N ILE A 25 -30.02 16.89 -11.83
CA ILE A 25 -29.48 17.43 -10.60
C ILE A 25 -28.00 17.70 -10.89
N GLN A 26 -27.68 18.96 -11.23
CA GLN A 26 -26.30 19.44 -11.29
C GLN A 26 -25.75 19.38 -9.87
N VAL A 27 -25.15 18.25 -9.51
CA VAL A 27 -24.42 18.11 -8.26
C VAL A 27 -23.17 18.98 -8.39
N SER A 28 -23.25 20.22 -7.91
CA SER A 28 -22.07 21.08 -7.80
C SER A 28 -21.11 20.43 -6.80
N ALA A 29 -19.94 20.02 -7.27
CA ALA A 29 -18.92 19.45 -6.39
C ALA A 29 -18.56 20.48 -5.31
N PRO A 30 -18.42 20.07 -4.04
CA PRO A 30 -18.00 20.98 -2.98
C PRO A 30 -16.59 21.49 -3.28
N GLU A 31 -16.42 22.81 -3.22
CA GLU A 31 -15.12 23.46 -3.40
C GLU A 31 -14.47 23.75 -2.06
N PHE A 32 -13.15 23.59 -2.00
CA PHE A 32 -12.34 23.91 -0.83
C PHE A 32 -11.22 24.87 -1.22
N PRO A 33 -11.51 26.16 -1.45
CA PRO A 33 -10.53 27.10 -2.03
C PRO A 33 -9.29 27.29 -1.15
N GLU A 34 -9.47 27.40 0.16
CA GLU A 34 -8.35 27.56 1.10
C GLU A 34 -7.43 26.33 1.12
N PHE A 35 -8.02 25.14 1.16
CA PHE A 35 -7.27 23.89 1.09
C PHE A 35 -6.55 23.75 -0.25
N THR A 36 -7.23 24.07 -1.34
CA THR A 36 -6.66 24.02 -2.70
C THR A 36 -5.46 24.95 -2.83
N ALA A 37 -5.56 26.17 -2.32
CA ALA A 37 -4.45 27.13 -2.31
C ALA A 37 -3.26 26.60 -1.50
N LYS A 38 -3.50 26.09 -0.28
CA LYS A 38 -2.46 25.50 0.58
C LYS A 38 -1.73 24.32 -0.08
N VAL A 39 -2.48 23.43 -0.71
CA VAL A 39 -1.91 22.28 -1.45
C VAL A 39 -1.07 22.76 -2.63
N GLN A 40 -1.57 23.73 -3.40
CA GLN A 40 -0.84 24.25 -4.56
C GLN A 40 0.45 24.99 -4.17
N GLU A 41 0.43 25.72 -3.05
CA GLU A 41 1.62 26.34 -2.48
C GLU A 41 2.65 25.29 -2.05
N ALA A 42 2.21 24.24 -1.36
CA ALA A 42 3.08 23.13 -0.94
C ALA A 42 3.68 22.37 -2.14
N ILE A 43 2.89 22.14 -3.21
CA ILE A 43 3.41 21.56 -4.45
C ILE A 43 4.50 22.45 -5.06
N SER A 44 4.26 23.77 -5.08
CA SER A 44 5.19 24.74 -5.66
C SER A 44 6.50 24.80 -4.87
N SER A 45 6.44 24.81 -3.53
CA SER A 45 7.63 24.81 -2.66
C SER A 45 8.46 23.53 -2.76
N LEU A 46 7.83 22.40 -3.10
CA LEU A 46 8.50 21.11 -3.35
C LEU A 46 9.06 20.96 -4.77
N GLY A 47 9.00 22.00 -5.60
CA GLY A 47 9.54 22.00 -6.97
C GLY A 47 8.52 21.63 -8.05
N GLY A 48 7.23 21.81 -7.76
CA GLY A 48 6.14 21.67 -8.73
C GLY A 48 5.75 20.23 -9.06
N SER A 49 6.32 19.24 -8.38
CA SER A 49 5.98 17.83 -8.57
C SER A 49 6.16 17.08 -7.26
N VAL A 50 5.11 16.35 -6.86
CA VAL A 50 5.05 15.69 -5.56
C VAL A 50 4.61 14.24 -5.67
N PHE A 51 4.92 13.49 -4.62
CA PHE A 51 4.38 12.16 -4.34
C PHE A 51 3.48 12.27 -3.10
N PRO A 52 2.15 12.08 -3.25
CA PRO A 52 1.21 12.21 -2.14
C PRO A 52 1.05 10.89 -1.37
N LYS A 53 0.87 10.99 -0.05
CA LYS A 53 0.42 9.88 0.80
C LYS A 53 -0.46 10.39 1.94
N LEU A 54 -1.22 9.49 2.56
CA LEU A 54 -1.84 9.76 3.86
C LEU A 54 -0.86 9.38 5.00
N ASN A 55 -1.37 9.32 6.23
CA ASN A 55 -0.64 8.96 7.43
C ASN A 55 0.27 7.73 7.22
N TRP A 56 -0.24 6.68 6.56
CA TRP A 56 0.49 5.42 6.41
C TRP A 56 0.72 5.03 4.96
N SER A 57 -0.33 5.05 4.14
CA SER A 57 -0.29 4.48 2.79
C SER A 57 -0.12 5.53 1.71
N ALA A 58 0.63 5.15 0.66
CA ALA A 58 0.66 5.86 -0.60
C ALA A 58 -0.17 5.10 -1.65
N PRO A 59 -0.80 5.79 -2.63
CA PRO A 59 -1.76 5.21 -3.57
C PRO A 59 -1.10 4.42 -4.71
N ARG A 60 -0.17 3.52 -4.38
CA ARG A 60 0.64 2.77 -5.36
C ARG A 60 -0.20 1.81 -6.20
N ASP A 61 -1.23 1.25 -5.59
CA ASP A 61 -2.25 0.43 -6.20
C ASP A 61 -3.09 1.21 -7.22
N ALA A 62 -3.28 2.52 -7.06
CA ALA A 62 -3.99 3.38 -8.01
C ALA A 62 -3.13 3.90 -9.17
N TYR A 63 -1.89 3.42 -9.33
CA TYR A 63 -1.02 3.81 -10.44
C TYR A 63 -1.67 3.64 -11.83
N TRP A 64 -2.60 2.69 -11.96
CA TRP A 64 -3.26 2.36 -13.22
C TRP A 64 -4.22 3.43 -13.74
N ILE A 65 -4.80 4.26 -12.88
CA ILE A 65 -5.76 5.30 -13.29
C ILE A 65 -5.06 6.59 -13.75
N ALA A 66 -3.79 6.77 -13.35
CA ALA A 66 -3.03 7.95 -13.74
C ALA A 66 -2.74 7.97 -15.24
N MET A 67 -2.98 9.13 -15.88
CA MET A 67 -2.86 9.30 -17.34
C MET A 67 -1.50 8.89 -17.92
N ASN A 68 -0.43 9.07 -17.15
CA ASN A 68 0.93 8.74 -17.54
C ASN A 68 1.46 7.49 -16.83
N SER A 69 0.60 6.73 -16.14
CA SER A 69 1.04 5.63 -15.28
C SER A 69 2.15 6.16 -14.35
N SER A 70 1.83 7.11 -13.48
CA SER A 70 2.80 7.69 -12.55
C SER A 70 2.09 8.17 -11.30
N LEU A 71 2.76 8.06 -10.16
CA LEU A 71 2.29 8.61 -8.88
C LEU A 71 2.71 10.08 -8.70
N LYS A 72 3.32 10.67 -9.74
CA LYS A 72 3.73 12.06 -9.78
C LYS A 72 2.52 12.98 -9.94
N CYS A 73 2.26 13.81 -8.94
CA CYS A 73 1.19 14.79 -8.96
C CYS A 73 1.74 16.20 -9.13
N LYS A 74 1.02 17.04 -9.89
CA LYS A 74 1.33 18.46 -10.09
C LYS A 74 0.18 19.38 -9.66
N ALA A 75 -1.01 18.84 -9.51
CA ALA A 75 -2.20 19.56 -9.07
C ALA A 75 -3.02 18.74 -8.06
N LEU A 76 -3.94 19.41 -7.35
CA LEU A 76 -4.85 18.75 -6.41
C LEU A 76 -5.75 17.70 -7.11
N SER A 77 -6.14 17.93 -8.36
CA SER A 77 -6.93 16.99 -9.16
C SER A 77 -6.23 15.64 -9.32
N ASP A 78 -4.90 15.65 -9.52
CA ASP A 78 -4.10 14.43 -9.67
C ASP A 78 -4.12 13.61 -8.38
N ILE A 79 -3.99 14.31 -7.24
CA ILE A 79 -4.01 13.71 -5.90
C ILE A 79 -5.38 13.09 -5.64
N PHE A 80 -6.47 13.82 -5.91
CA PHE A 80 -7.82 13.31 -5.74
C PHE A 80 -8.11 12.10 -6.61
N LEU A 81 -7.64 12.09 -7.86
CA LEU A 81 -7.80 10.95 -8.75
C LEU A 81 -7.12 9.70 -8.15
N LEU A 82 -5.85 9.81 -7.75
CA LEU A 82 -5.12 8.70 -7.16
C LEU A 82 -5.73 8.23 -5.83
N PHE A 83 -6.10 9.15 -4.96
CA PHE A 83 -6.61 8.83 -3.63
C PHE A 83 -7.99 8.18 -3.69
N LYS A 84 -8.88 8.68 -4.55
CA LYS A 84 -10.22 8.09 -4.74
C LYS A 84 -10.19 6.72 -5.40
N SER A 85 -9.12 6.39 -6.13
CA SER A 85 -8.97 5.12 -6.83
C SER A 85 -8.06 4.11 -6.12
N SER A 86 -7.61 4.42 -4.89
CA SER A 86 -6.71 3.56 -4.12
C SER A 86 -7.45 2.84 -3.00
N ASP A 87 -7.36 1.51 -3.00
CA ASP A 87 -7.80 0.66 -1.90
C ASP A 87 -6.91 0.85 -0.68
N PHE A 88 -5.62 1.12 -0.87
CA PHE A 88 -4.71 1.44 0.24
C PHE A 88 -5.12 2.70 0.98
N ILE A 89 -5.45 3.77 0.25
CA ILE A 89 -5.97 5.02 0.85
C ILE A 89 -7.34 4.77 1.48
N THR A 90 -8.21 3.99 0.84
CA THR A 90 -9.52 3.64 1.39
C THR A 90 -9.40 2.88 2.71
N ARG A 91 -8.46 1.94 2.83
CA ARG A 91 -8.18 1.22 4.08
C ARG A 91 -7.67 2.15 5.18
N ASP A 92 -6.74 3.06 4.85
CA ASP A 92 -6.27 4.08 5.80
C ASP A 92 -7.45 4.90 6.36
N LEU A 93 -8.43 5.27 5.53
CA LEU A 93 -9.58 6.10 5.92
C LEU A 93 -10.69 5.37 6.67
N THR A 94 -10.88 4.07 6.42
CA THR A 94 -12.07 3.32 6.87
C THR A 94 -11.75 2.23 7.89
N GLN A 95 -10.56 1.66 7.85
CA GLN A 95 -10.17 0.49 8.64
C GLN A 95 -8.69 0.57 9.11
N PRO A 96 -8.21 1.70 9.67
CA PRO A 96 -6.79 1.84 10.04
C PRO A 96 -6.36 0.90 11.18
N PHE A 97 -7.28 0.52 12.08
CA PHE A 97 -7.00 -0.27 13.28
C PHE A 97 -7.61 -1.68 13.25
N ILE A 98 -8.05 -2.17 12.10
CA ILE A 98 -8.78 -3.46 11.99
C ILE A 98 -7.98 -4.68 12.50
N HIS A 99 -6.64 -4.58 12.54
CA HIS A 99 -5.76 -5.63 13.02
C HIS A 99 -5.13 -5.33 14.41
N CYS A 100 -5.51 -4.22 15.03
CA CYS A 100 -5.14 -3.93 16.41
C CYS A 100 -5.94 -4.86 17.33
N THR A 101 -5.24 -5.55 18.23
CA THR A 101 -5.83 -6.53 19.16
C THR A 101 -5.74 -6.07 20.61
N ASP A 102 -5.27 -4.87 20.86
CA ASP A 102 -5.28 -4.27 22.18
C ASP A 102 -6.71 -3.91 22.58
N ASP A 103 -7.04 -4.10 23.85
CA ASP A 103 -8.39 -3.79 24.39
C ASP A 103 -8.65 -2.26 24.52
N SER A 104 -7.91 -1.44 23.76
CA SER A 104 -8.01 0.01 23.80
C SER A 104 -9.03 0.50 22.77
N PRO A 105 -9.79 1.57 23.08
CA PRO A 105 -10.68 2.17 22.09
C PRO A 105 -9.84 2.80 20.97
N ASP A 106 -10.34 2.73 19.73
CA ASP A 106 -9.72 3.37 18.58
C ASP A 106 -9.41 4.85 18.89
N PRO A 107 -8.15 5.30 18.68
CA PRO A 107 -7.77 6.65 19.00
C PRO A 107 -8.45 7.65 18.05
N SER A 108 -8.69 8.87 18.53
CA SER A 108 -9.11 9.98 17.67
C SER A 108 -7.99 10.30 16.68
N LEU A 109 -8.28 10.14 15.40
CA LEU A 109 -7.30 10.27 14.33
C LEU A 109 -7.52 11.55 13.52
N ASN A 110 -6.46 12.34 13.38
CA ASN A 110 -6.40 13.43 12.41
C ASN A 110 -5.65 12.94 11.17
N TYR A 111 -6.32 12.96 10.02
CA TYR A 111 -5.67 12.59 8.76
C TYR A 111 -4.79 13.71 8.24
N GLU A 112 -3.61 13.33 7.78
CA GLU A 112 -2.63 14.25 7.22
C GLU A 112 -2.41 13.95 5.74
N LEU A 113 -2.53 14.98 4.90
CA LEU A 113 -2.07 14.91 3.52
C LEU A 113 -0.57 15.21 3.50
N VAL A 114 0.24 14.18 3.31
CA VAL A 114 1.69 14.30 3.24
C VAL A 114 2.12 14.42 1.78
N LEU A 115 2.75 15.55 1.45
CA LEU A 115 3.35 15.77 0.13
C LEU A 115 4.86 15.67 0.23
N ARG A 116 5.43 14.71 -0.50
CA ARG A 116 6.89 14.55 -0.61
C ARG A 116 7.35 15.08 -1.96
N LYS A 117 8.52 15.71 -2.00
CA LYS A 117 9.13 16.10 -3.29
C LYS A 117 9.27 14.87 -4.18
N TRP A 118 8.80 14.96 -5.42
CA TRP A 118 8.96 13.89 -6.40
C TRP A 118 10.44 13.63 -6.66
N CYS A 119 10.84 12.36 -6.60
CA CYS A 119 12.15 11.89 -7.02
C CYS A 119 11.99 10.59 -7.80
N GLU A 120 12.84 10.40 -8.80
CA GLU A 120 12.90 9.15 -9.54
C GLU A 120 13.77 8.17 -8.76
N LEU A 121 13.12 7.24 -8.07
CA LEU A 121 13.79 6.12 -7.43
C LEU A 121 14.03 5.02 -8.46
N ILE A 122 15.19 4.38 -8.37
CA ILE A 122 15.53 3.23 -9.19
C ILE A 122 14.89 2.01 -8.52
N PRO A 123 13.93 1.30 -9.14
CA PRO A 123 13.20 0.23 -8.46
C PRO A 123 14.11 -0.90 -7.94
N GLY A 124 15.18 -1.22 -8.68
CA GLY A 124 16.22 -2.18 -8.27
C GLY A 124 17.16 -1.69 -7.15
N ALA A 125 16.88 -0.54 -6.55
CA ALA A 125 17.65 0.02 -5.45
C ALA A 125 16.78 0.22 -4.19
N GLU A 126 15.56 -0.32 -4.16
CA GLU A 126 14.67 -0.27 -3.00
C GLU A 126 14.67 -1.59 -2.23
N PHE A 127 14.81 -1.49 -0.91
CA PHE A 127 14.87 -2.63 0.01
C PHE A 127 13.95 -2.41 1.20
N ARG A 128 13.24 -3.46 1.59
CA ARG A 128 12.50 -3.51 2.84
C ARG A 128 13.31 -4.26 3.88
N CYS A 129 13.44 -3.64 5.04
CA CYS A 129 14.16 -4.17 6.16
C CYS A 129 13.20 -4.51 7.28
N PHE A 130 13.44 -5.66 7.91
CA PHE A 130 12.62 -6.22 8.97
C PHE A 130 13.38 -6.12 10.28
N VAL A 131 12.89 -5.31 11.21
CA VAL A 131 13.50 -5.14 12.54
C VAL A 131 12.57 -5.74 13.58
N LYS A 132 13.14 -6.53 14.47
CA LYS A 132 12.47 -7.07 15.66
C LYS A 132 13.43 -7.00 16.85
N GLU A 133 12.95 -6.60 18.02
CA GLU A 133 13.73 -6.50 19.26
C GLU A 133 15.03 -5.67 19.05
N ASN A 134 14.94 -4.55 18.33
CA ASN A 134 16.08 -3.71 17.94
C ASN A 134 17.18 -4.45 17.14
N LYS A 135 16.84 -5.55 16.46
CA LYS A 135 17.75 -6.31 15.59
C LYS A 135 17.22 -6.35 14.17
N LEU A 136 18.10 -6.08 13.20
CA LEU A 136 17.79 -6.24 11.79
C LEU A 136 17.79 -7.74 11.45
N LEU A 137 16.62 -8.31 11.20
CA LEU A 137 16.43 -9.72 10.90
C LEU A 137 16.69 -10.05 9.44
N GLY A 138 16.18 -9.23 8.54
CA GLY A 138 16.20 -9.52 7.11
C GLY A 138 16.05 -8.29 6.24
N ILE A 139 16.53 -8.44 5.00
CA ILE A 139 16.50 -7.43 3.95
C ILE A 139 15.90 -8.09 2.70
N SER A 140 14.85 -7.52 2.15
CA SER A 140 14.17 -7.99 0.94
C SER A 140 14.21 -6.94 -0.15
N GLN A 141 14.55 -7.35 -1.37
CA GLN A 141 14.33 -6.53 -2.56
C GLN A 141 12.84 -6.13 -2.67
N ARG A 142 12.57 -4.84 -2.82
CA ARG A 142 11.20 -4.32 -2.83
C ARG A 142 10.45 -4.66 -4.12
N ASP A 143 11.10 -4.50 -5.27
CA ASP A 143 10.58 -4.91 -6.58
C ASP A 143 11.01 -6.34 -6.90
N TYR A 144 10.41 -7.32 -6.22
CA TYR A 144 10.74 -8.74 -6.41
C TYR A 144 10.27 -9.31 -7.77
N THR A 145 9.50 -8.56 -8.55
CA THR A 145 8.99 -9.01 -9.87
C THR A 145 10.05 -9.01 -10.96
N GLN A 146 11.17 -8.32 -10.72
CA GLN A 146 12.25 -8.18 -11.69
C GLN A 146 13.59 -8.66 -11.14
N TYR A 147 14.39 -9.21 -12.05
CA TYR A 147 15.78 -9.57 -11.79
C TYR A 147 16.70 -8.39 -12.07
N TYR A 148 17.50 -7.99 -11.09
CA TYR A 148 18.52 -6.96 -11.24
C TYR A 148 19.91 -7.55 -10.98
N ASP A 149 20.70 -7.67 -12.04
CA ASP A 149 22.05 -8.26 -12.02
C ASP A 149 22.99 -7.57 -11.02
N HIS A 150 22.86 -6.25 -10.83
CA HIS A 150 23.66 -5.50 -9.87
C HIS A 150 23.37 -5.90 -8.42
N ILE A 151 22.12 -6.25 -8.08
CA ILE A 151 21.76 -6.65 -6.70
C ILE A 151 22.49 -7.93 -6.35
N SER A 152 22.49 -8.93 -7.22
CA SER A 152 23.21 -10.19 -6.96
C SER A 152 24.72 -9.98 -6.82
N LYS A 153 25.31 -9.11 -7.65
CA LYS A 153 26.75 -8.81 -7.63
C LYS A 153 27.20 -7.97 -6.43
N GLN A 154 26.34 -7.07 -5.94
CA GLN A 154 26.66 -6.09 -4.90
C GLN A 154 25.96 -6.40 -3.57
N HIS A 155 25.37 -7.58 -3.40
CA HIS A 155 24.54 -7.91 -2.23
C HIS A 155 25.27 -7.72 -0.89
N GLU A 156 26.56 -8.09 -0.80
CA GLU A 156 27.37 -7.91 0.41
C GLU A 156 27.54 -6.42 0.77
N GLU A 157 27.81 -5.58 -0.22
CA GLU A 157 27.99 -4.14 -0.04
C GLU A 157 26.68 -3.45 0.36
N ILE A 158 25.58 -3.83 -0.29
CA ILE A 158 24.23 -3.35 0.01
C ILE A 158 23.87 -3.74 1.46
N CYS A 159 24.06 -5.01 1.82
CA CYS A 159 23.76 -5.52 3.15
C CYS A 159 24.55 -4.77 4.22
N ARG A 160 25.86 -4.63 4.04
CA ARG A 160 26.74 -3.88 4.96
C ARG A 160 26.29 -2.43 5.12
N SER A 161 25.96 -1.75 4.03
CA SER A 161 25.56 -0.35 4.05
C SER A 161 24.23 -0.14 4.78
N ILE A 162 23.26 -1.04 4.57
CA ILE A 162 21.97 -1.04 5.30
C ILE A 162 22.19 -1.32 6.79
N GLN A 163 23.04 -2.29 7.14
CA GLN A 163 23.37 -2.57 8.54
C GLN A 163 24.03 -1.37 9.24
N GLU A 164 24.98 -0.70 8.57
CA GLU A 164 25.63 0.50 9.09
C GLU A 164 24.62 1.65 9.29
N PHE A 165 23.70 1.84 8.32
CA PHE A 165 22.64 2.83 8.44
C PHE A 165 21.70 2.50 9.61
N PHE A 166 21.26 1.25 9.71
CA PHE A 166 20.40 0.78 10.80
C PHE A 166 21.01 1.06 12.18
N LYS A 167 22.24 0.59 12.42
CA LYS A 167 22.95 0.79 13.70
C LYS A 167 23.12 2.26 14.04
N LYS A 168 23.38 3.10 13.02
CA LYS A 168 23.65 4.53 13.22
C LYS A 168 22.38 5.36 13.42
N HIS A 169 21.31 5.08 12.68
CA HIS A 169 20.16 5.98 12.54
C HIS A 169 18.86 5.45 13.14
N ILE A 170 18.70 4.13 13.28
CA ILE A 170 17.42 3.50 13.62
C ILE A 170 17.49 2.77 14.96
N GLN A 171 18.51 1.92 15.14
CA GLN A 171 18.65 1.07 16.32
C GLN A 171 18.67 1.91 17.61
N TYR A 172 17.78 1.58 18.56
CA TYR A 172 17.60 2.28 19.83
C TYR A 172 17.21 3.77 19.74
N LYS A 173 16.83 4.26 18.55
CA LYS A 173 16.40 5.65 18.31
C LYS A 173 14.93 5.75 17.90
N PHE A 174 14.37 4.68 17.35
CA PHE A 174 12.95 4.57 17.07
C PHE A 174 12.21 4.11 18.33
N LEU A 175 10.96 4.58 18.50
CA LEU A 175 10.18 4.35 19.72
C LEU A 175 9.73 2.89 19.87
N ASP A 176 9.58 2.19 18.76
CA ASP A 176 9.19 0.78 18.74
C ASP A 176 10.42 -0.10 18.51
N GLU A 177 10.50 -1.21 19.25
CA GLU A 177 11.57 -2.19 19.08
C GLU A 177 11.35 -3.06 17.83
N ASP A 178 10.08 -3.14 17.38
CA ASP A 178 9.62 -3.92 16.24
C ASP A 178 9.09 -2.97 15.16
N CYS A 179 9.89 -2.76 14.11
CA CYS A 179 9.45 -1.93 12.99
C CYS A 179 9.91 -2.50 11.66
N LYS A 180 9.11 -2.29 10.63
CA LYS A 180 9.60 -2.38 9.26
C LYS A 180 10.00 -1.02 8.81
N TYR A 181 11.12 -0.93 8.13
CA TYR A 181 11.43 0.28 7.39
C TYR A 181 11.73 -0.04 5.93
N LEU A 182 11.34 0.87 5.05
CA LEU A 182 11.70 0.85 3.65
C LEU A 182 12.87 1.80 3.48
N GLU A 183 13.97 1.29 2.96
CA GLU A 183 15.12 2.08 2.53
C GLU A 183 15.19 2.07 1.00
N GLY A 184 15.34 3.25 0.42
CA GLY A 184 15.65 3.43 -0.99
C GLY A 184 17.08 3.92 -1.12
N ILE A 185 17.89 3.22 -1.90
CA ILE A 185 19.21 3.70 -2.29
C ILE A 185 19.01 4.57 -3.53
N CYS A 186 19.33 5.86 -3.41
CA CYS A 186 19.36 6.75 -4.57
C CYS A 186 20.71 6.61 -5.28
N GLY A 187 20.78 6.87 -6.59
CA GLY A 187 21.94 6.64 -7.46
C GLY A 187 23.26 7.33 -7.08
N SER A 188 23.31 8.08 -5.96
CA SER A 188 24.51 8.67 -5.38
C SER A 188 25.22 7.79 -4.33
N GLY A 189 24.75 6.54 -4.11
CA GLY A 189 25.27 5.65 -3.06
C GLY A 189 24.81 6.02 -1.65
N LYS A 190 23.87 6.98 -1.53
CA LYS A 190 23.29 7.40 -0.26
C LYS A 190 22.00 6.63 0.01
N ILE A 191 21.90 6.07 1.22
CA ILE A 191 20.69 5.44 1.73
C ILE A 191 19.70 6.53 2.17
N TRP A 192 18.45 6.40 1.71
CA TRP A 192 17.32 7.21 2.11
C TRP A 192 16.29 6.34 2.80
N LEU A 193 15.94 6.71 4.02
CA LEU A 193 14.76 6.16 4.69
C LEU A 193 13.50 6.68 3.98
N ILE A 194 12.68 5.77 3.48
CA ILE A 194 11.47 6.10 2.72
C ILE A 194 10.24 5.98 3.62
N ASP A 195 10.09 4.93 4.41
CA ASP A 195 8.88 4.73 5.20
C ASP A 195 9.09 3.81 6.38
N PHE A 196 8.27 3.96 7.42
CA PHE A 196 8.11 2.96 8.48
C PHE A 196 6.75 2.29 8.34
N ASN A 197 6.68 1.00 8.64
CA ASN A 197 5.43 0.24 8.69
C ASN A 197 5.44 -0.67 9.94
N PRO A 198 4.26 -1.02 10.48
CA PRO A 198 4.16 -1.97 11.57
C PRO A 198 4.79 -3.32 11.24
N PHE A 199 5.41 -3.95 12.24
CA PHE A 199 5.85 -5.33 12.15
C PHE A 199 4.66 -6.28 12.40
N GLY A 200 3.85 -6.53 11.38
CA GLY A 200 2.82 -7.57 11.40
C GLY A 200 2.14 -7.75 10.05
N GLU A 201 1.31 -8.79 9.92
CA GLU A 201 0.69 -9.27 8.66
C GLU A 201 0.02 -8.19 7.80
N VAL A 202 -0.39 -7.09 8.43
CA VAL A 202 -0.89 -5.86 7.77
C VAL A 202 0.06 -5.29 6.71
N THR A 203 1.36 -5.60 6.81
CA THR A 203 2.38 -5.16 5.85
C THR A 203 2.95 -6.33 5.08
N ASP A 204 2.95 -6.23 3.76
CA ASP A 204 3.57 -7.20 2.84
C ASP A 204 5.01 -7.64 3.27
N SER A 205 5.22 -8.96 3.35
CA SER A 205 6.49 -9.60 3.71
C SER A 205 7.42 -9.82 2.51
N LEU A 206 6.97 -9.53 1.28
CA LEU A 206 7.73 -9.62 0.04
C LEU A 206 8.33 -11.02 -0.16
N LEU A 207 9.67 -11.14 -0.17
CA LEU A 207 10.38 -12.40 -0.34
C LEU A 207 10.48 -13.23 0.95
N PHE A 208 9.80 -12.81 2.02
CA PHE A 208 9.69 -13.54 3.28
C PHE A 208 8.26 -13.98 3.56
N THR A 209 8.09 -14.98 4.43
CA THR A 209 6.81 -15.28 5.07
C THR A 209 6.74 -14.66 6.46
N TRP A 210 5.54 -14.51 7.00
CA TRP A 210 5.37 -13.93 8.33
C TRP A 210 5.73 -14.90 9.44
N GLU A 211 5.49 -16.18 9.23
CA GLU A 211 5.84 -17.24 10.16
C GLU A 211 7.35 -17.29 10.39
N GLU A 212 8.16 -17.17 9.34
CA GLU A 212 9.61 -17.19 9.50
C GLU A 212 10.14 -15.95 10.22
N LEU A 213 9.59 -14.75 9.92
CA LEU A 213 9.98 -13.49 10.56
C LEU A 213 9.60 -13.46 12.05
N THR A 214 8.51 -14.14 12.43
CA THR A 214 7.99 -14.16 13.80
C THR A 214 8.52 -15.31 14.65
N SER A 215 8.89 -16.44 14.04
CA SER A 215 9.22 -17.71 14.73
C SER A 215 10.40 -17.67 15.69
N GLY A 216 11.18 -16.58 15.74
CA GLY A 216 12.33 -16.42 16.64
C GLY A 216 13.49 -17.40 16.37
N LYS A 217 13.36 -18.26 15.34
CA LYS A 217 14.46 -19.09 14.83
C LYS A 217 15.32 -18.20 13.95
N ASN A 218 16.64 -18.28 14.09
CA ASN A 218 17.56 -17.62 13.16
C ASN A 218 17.13 -17.99 11.73
N LEU A 219 16.74 -16.98 10.93
CA LEU A 219 16.43 -17.17 9.52
C LEU A 219 17.68 -17.82 8.90
N LYS A 220 17.57 -19.07 8.45
CA LYS A 220 18.69 -19.74 7.77
C LYS A 220 18.67 -19.30 6.31
N GLY A 221 19.76 -18.71 5.86
CA GLY A 221 19.98 -18.47 4.43
C GLY A 221 20.06 -19.80 3.69
N ASP A 222 19.57 -19.84 2.45
CA ASP A 222 19.52 -21.03 1.60
C ASP A 222 20.89 -21.42 1.01
N GLN A 223 21.99 -21.01 1.66
CA GLN A 223 23.35 -21.33 1.26
C GLN A 223 24.19 -21.67 2.50
N SER A 224 24.74 -22.88 2.49
CA SER A 224 25.75 -23.45 3.41
C SER A 224 25.20 -24.25 4.59
N GLU A 225 25.11 -25.58 4.40
CA GLU A 225 25.33 -26.53 5.48
C GLU A 225 26.80 -26.43 5.91
N GLY A 226 27.08 -25.57 6.89
CA GLY A 226 28.42 -25.38 7.42
C GLY A 226 28.35 -24.61 8.74
N GLU A 227 28.69 -25.32 9.81
CA GLU A 227 29.08 -24.87 11.16
C GLU A 227 28.59 -23.50 11.66
N ALA A 228 27.78 -23.57 12.72
CA ALA A 228 27.35 -22.45 13.54
C ALA A 228 28.51 -21.52 13.92
N THR A 229 28.62 -20.40 13.21
CA THR A 229 29.45 -19.27 13.59
C THR A 229 28.59 -17.99 13.51
N GLU A 230 28.27 -17.50 14.71
CA GLU A 230 27.83 -16.17 15.12
C GLU A 230 26.60 -15.50 14.46
N GLN A 231 25.58 -15.38 15.31
CA GLN A 231 24.34 -14.60 15.17
C GLN A 231 24.65 -13.10 15.10
N ASP A 232 24.75 -12.50 13.91
CA ASP A 232 24.65 -11.02 13.80
C ASP A 232 24.41 -10.46 12.37
N TYR A 233 24.25 -11.32 11.36
CA TYR A 233 24.04 -10.88 9.99
C TYR A 233 22.57 -11.08 9.55
N PRO A 234 21.92 -10.06 8.97
CA PRO A 234 20.54 -10.18 8.49
C PRO A 234 20.49 -11.05 7.25
N VAL A 235 19.37 -11.77 7.08
CA VAL A 235 19.15 -12.56 5.88
C VAL A 235 18.79 -11.65 4.71
N PHE A 236 19.54 -11.73 3.62
CA PHE A 236 19.29 -10.96 2.41
C PHE A 236 18.59 -11.83 1.36
N ARG A 237 17.45 -11.38 0.85
CA ARG A 237 16.70 -12.05 -0.23
C ARG A 237 16.48 -11.11 -1.41
N CYS A 238 16.84 -11.60 -2.59
CA CYS A 238 16.60 -10.95 -3.88
C CYS A 238 16.12 -11.98 -4.90
N THR A 239 15.53 -11.49 -5.99
CA THR A 239 15.07 -12.36 -7.08
C THR A 239 16.28 -12.89 -7.84
N ASN A 240 16.43 -14.22 -7.92
CA ASN A 240 17.60 -14.89 -8.52
C ASN A 240 17.33 -15.40 -9.95
N SER A 241 16.07 -15.46 -10.36
CA SER A 241 15.69 -16.03 -11.64
C SER A 241 15.70 -14.97 -12.74
N LYS A 242 16.39 -15.25 -13.85
CA LYS A 242 16.34 -14.43 -15.08
C LYS A 242 15.03 -14.56 -15.85
N VAL A 243 14.01 -15.22 -15.28
CA VAL A 243 12.68 -15.28 -15.89
C VAL A 243 12.16 -13.85 -16.04
N THR A 244 11.89 -13.47 -17.29
CA THR A 244 11.41 -12.14 -17.66
C THR A 244 10.01 -11.87 -17.13
N VAL A 245 9.76 -10.58 -16.81
CA VAL A 245 8.48 -9.91 -16.56
C VAL A 245 7.44 -10.77 -15.84
N GLN A 246 7.44 -10.69 -14.51
CA GLN A 246 6.31 -11.17 -13.70
C GLN A 246 5.16 -10.14 -13.75
N PRO A 247 3.90 -10.59 -13.63
CA PRO A 247 2.76 -9.68 -13.49
C PRO A 247 2.96 -8.76 -12.28
N SER A 248 2.59 -7.49 -12.41
CA SER A 248 2.66 -6.56 -11.29
C SER A 248 1.72 -7.02 -10.17
N PRO A 249 2.15 -6.98 -8.89
CA PRO A 249 1.31 -7.34 -7.76
C PRO A 249 0.10 -6.41 -7.62
N TYR A 250 0.12 -5.26 -8.30
CA TYR A 250 -0.97 -4.29 -8.26
C TYR A 250 -2.04 -4.51 -9.36
N LEU A 251 -1.94 -5.57 -10.17
CA LEU A 251 -2.91 -5.82 -11.24
C LEU A 251 -4.31 -6.14 -10.72
N SER A 252 -4.44 -6.81 -9.58
CA SER A 252 -5.74 -7.15 -8.98
C SER A 252 -6.55 -5.91 -8.58
N TYR A 253 -5.87 -4.83 -8.18
CA TYR A 253 -6.47 -3.54 -7.81
C TYR A 253 -7.08 -2.76 -8.98
N ARG A 254 -6.98 -3.29 -10.20
CA ARG A 254 -7.67 -2.76 -11.39
C ARG A 254 -9.07 -3.35 -11.56
N LEU A 255 -9.38 -4.41 -10.82
CA LEU A 255 -10.62 -5.16 -10.94
C LEU A 255 -11.52 -4.85 -9.76
N PRO A 256 -12.85 -4.85 -9.96
CA PRO A 256 -13.78 -4.80 -8.85
C PRO A 256 -13.49 -5.92 -7.86
N LYS A 257 -13.51 -5.59 -6.56
CA LYS A 257 -13.24 -6.53 -5.47
C LYS A 257 -14.06 -7.81 -5.58
N ASP A 258 -15.32 -7.70 -5.99
CA ASP A 258 -16.19 -8.87 -6.16
C ASP A 258 -15.63 -9.88 -7.17
N PHE A 259 -15.01 -9.42 -8.26
CA PHE A 259 -14.40 -10.33 -9.23
C PHE A 259 -13.14 -11.00 -8.69
N VAL A 260 -12.34 -10.26 -7.92
CA VAL A 260 -11.14 -10.79 -7.25
C VAL A 260 -11.56 -11.88 -6.26
N ASP A 261 -12.50 -11.59 -5.37
CA ASP A 261 -12.97 -12.51 -4.33
C ASP A 261 -13.59 -13.79 -4.93
N LEU A 262 -14.30 -13.67 -6.06
CA LEU A 262 -14.82 -14.82 -6.81
C LEU A 262 -13.70 -15.68 -7.40
N SER A 263 -12.63 -15.06 -7.90
CA SER A 263 -11.51 -15.76 -8.53
C SER A 263 -10.58 -16.44 -7.53
N THR A 264 -10.41 -15.85 -6.33
CA THR A 264 -9.58 -16.40 -5.26
C THR A 264 -10.35 -17.35 -4.34
N GLY A 265 -11.69 -17.29 -4.37
CA GLY A 265 -12.55 -18.10 -3.51
C GLY A 265 -12.60 -17.60 -2.06
N GLU A 266 -12.21 -16.34 -1.81
CA GLU A 266 -12.19 -15.74 -0.47
C GLU A 266 -13.59 -15.51 0.10
N ASP A 267 -14.60 -15.26 -0.75
CA ASP A 267 -15.98 -15.00 -0.32
C ASP A 267 -17.01 -15.84 -1.09
N VAL A 268 -17.46 -16.92 -0.45
CA VAL A 268 -18.48 -17.83 -0.99
C VAL A 268 -19.85 -17.15 -1.14
N HIS A 269 -20.16 -16.13 -0.33
CA HIS A 269 -21.44 -15.44 -0.40
C HIS A 269 -21.59 -14.63 -1.70
N LYS A 270 -20.50 -14.01 -2.17
CA LYS A 270 -20.48 -13.31 -3.46
C LYS A 270 -20.73 -14.25 -4.64
N LEU A 271 -20.21 -15.47 -4.58
CA LEU A 271 -20.50 -16.50 -5.58
C LEU A 271 -21.98 -16.87 -5.57
N ILE A 272 -22.54 -17.07 -4.39
CA ILE A 272 -23.97 -17.38 -4.22
C ILE A 272 -24.82 -16.24 -4.79
N ASP A 273 -24.50 -14.99 -4.51
CA ASP A 273 -25.27 -13.83 -4.99
C ASP A 273 -25.16 -13.66 -6.51
N PHE A 274 -23.97 -13.88 -7.08
CA PHE A 274 -23.79 -13.92 -8.53
C PHE A 274 -24.64 -15.01 -9.21
N LEU A 275 -24.69 -16.20 -8.63
CA LEU A 275 -25.52 -17.32 -9.14
C LEU A 275 -27.02 -17.03 -9.04
N LYS A 276 -27.48 -16.35 -7.98
CA LYS A 276 -28.88 -15.91 -7.86
C LYS A 276 -29.25 -14.89 -8.93
N LEU A 277 -28.36 -13.94 -9.25
CA LEU A 277 -28.58 -12.94 -10.30
C LEU A 277 -28.80 -13.59 -11.67
N LYS A 278 -28.00 -14.61 -11.99
CA LYS A 278 -28.11 -15.42 -13.21
C LYS A 278 -29.44 -16.18 -13.30
N ARG A 279 -29.93 -16.71 -12.18
CA ARG A 279 -31.21 -17.43 -12.14
C ARG A 279 -32.38 -16.50 -12.40
N ASN A 280 -32.40 -15.33 -11.77
CA ASN A 280 -33.48 -14.36 -11.96
C ASN A 280 -33.53 -13.84 -13.42
N GLN A 281 -32.39 -13.71 -14.09
CA GLN A 281 -32.34 -13.37 -15.53
C GLN A 281 -32.90 -14.47 -16.46
N GLN A 282 -32.98 -15.72 -16.00
CA GLN A 282 -33.59 -16.82 -16.77
C GLN A 282 -35.09 -16.97 -16.51
N ASP A 283 -35.60 -16.39 -15.42
CA ASP A 283 -37.02 -16.41 -15.06
C ASP A 283 -37.78 -15.19 -15.64
N ASP A 284 -37.06 -14.17 -16.15
CA ASP A 284 -37.60 -12.95 -16.78
C ASP A 284 -37.60 -12.99 -18.33
N ASP A 285 -37.17 -14.10 -18.95
CA ASP A 285 -37.27 -14.42 -20.40
C ASP A 285 -38.35 -15.49 -20.66
#